data_AF-A0A7S6MT79-F1
#
_entry.id   AF-A0A7S6MT79-F1
#
_cell.length_a   1.000
_cell.length_b   1.000
_cell.length_c   1.000
_cell.angle_alpha   90.00
_cell.angle_beta   90.00
_cell.angle_gamma   90.00
#
_symmetry.space_group_name_H-M   'P 1'
#
loop_
_entity.id
_entity.type
_entity.pdbx_description
1 polymer ?
#
loop_
_entity_poly.entity_id
_entity_poly.type
_entity_poly.pdbx_seq_one_letter_code
_entity_poly.pdbx_strand_id
1 'polypeptide(L)'
;MTHHTRLNLVMTVTIIGLIVFLYFKPQSSGNTEYPLTSGSVEAAQHVRIVKQQQETVLKRRDGHWYLVKPVQAWADDEKIGKILEILRARSQQRFPLADLGRFGLERPHVQLSIDNARFDFGGFAPTTHQQYVATGDYVYLLAPRYALALPRNTSDLINPGLLAPDEIPVKFELPHGEVEFYDAHWRVTPQHADDALNAETLHHWVRLWQSARAVELKTAAELTANFAENGLITIDLRDERKIRLKILQNQFSIVLLRIEEGIGYQFPLEAGRQLLDPSVFSAANSAR
;
A
#
# COMPACT_ATOMS: atom_id res chain seq x y z
N MET A 1 -22.35 40.66 -58.06
CA MET A 1 -22.47 39.79 -56.88
C MET A 1 -21.80 40.48 -55.70
N THR A 2 -22.56 40.84 -54.68
CA THR A 2 -22.08 41.61 -53.52
C THR A 2 -21.07 40.77 -52.73
N HIS A 3 -20.07 41.43 -52.16
CA HIS A 3 -18.97 40.80 -51.40
C HIS A 3 -19.46 39.79 -50.35
N HIS A 4 -20.62 40.08 -49.73
CA HIS A 4 -21.31 39.23 -48.77
C HIS A 4 -21.77 37.87 -49.35
N THR A 5 -22.21 37.83 -50.61
CA THR A 5 -22.68 36.58 -51.24
C THR A 5 -21.54 35.60 -51.48
N ARG A 6 -20.35 36.09 -51.84
CA ARG A 6 -19.15 35.24 -52.05
C ARG A 6 -18.64 34.68 -50.72
N LEU A 7 -18.66 35.50 -49.66
CA LEU A 7 -18.25 35.08 -48.32
C LEU A 7 -19.17 33.99 -47.76
N ASN A 8 -20.48 34.18 -47.89
CA ASN A 8 -21.47 33.18 -47.45
C ASN A 8 -21.34 31.86 -48.23
N LEU A 9 -20.99 31.92 -49.52
CA LEU A 9 -20.78 30.71 -50.32
C LEU A 9 -19.55 29.91 -49.85
N VAL A 10 -18.44 30.57 -49.55
CA VAL A 10 -17.23 29.93 -49.00
C VAL A 10 -17.49 29.32 -47.63
N MET A 11 -18.23 30.01 -46.76
CA MET A 11 -18.63 29.49 -45.45
C MET A 11 -19.45 28.20 -45.59
N THR A 12 -20.46 28.21 -46.48
CA THR A 12 -21.32 27.04 -46.73
C THR A 12 -20.52 25.85 -47.26
N VAL A 13 -19.60 26.06 -48.21
CA VAL A 13 -18.74 25.00 -48.73
C VAL A 13 -17.83 24.42 -47.64
N THR A 14 -17.29 25.28 -46.77
CA THR A 14 -16.45 24.85 -45.65
C THR A 14 -17.25 24.03 -44.63
N ILE A 15 -18.47 24.46 -44.30
CA ILE A 15 -19.36 23.74 -43.38
C ILE A 15 -19.76 22.38 -43.97
N ILE A 16 -20.13 22.33 -45.25
CA ILE A 16 -20.45 21.07 -45.93
C ILE A 16 -19.22 20.16 -45.96
N GLY A 17 -18.03 20.69 -46.27
CA GLY A 17 -16.78 19.95 -46.23
C GLY A 17 -16.48 19.38 -44.85
N LEU A 18 -16.73 20.14 -43.78
CA LEU A 18 -16.54 19.68 -42.40
C LEU A 18 -17.57 18.61 -42.01
N ILE A 19 -18.83 18.76 -42.42
CA ILE A 19 -19.88 17.75 -42.19
C ILE A 19 -19.54 16.45 -42.92
N VAL A 20 -19.13 16.53 -44.18
CA VAL A 20 -18.67 15.37 -44.96
C VAL A 20 -17.45 14.73 -44.30
N PHE A 21 -16.47 15.52 -43.85
CA PHE A 21 -15.29 15.02 -43.15
C PHE A 21 -15.64 14.32 -41.83
N LEU A 22 -16.60 14.85 -41.06
CA LEU A 22 -17.08 14.24 -39.83
C LEU A 22 -17.89 12.96 -40.11
N TYR A 23 -18.63 12.89 -41.21
CA TYR A 23 -19.41 11.72 -41.62
C TYR A 23 -18.54 10.60 -42.20
N PHE A 24 -17.45 10.96 -42.90
CA PHE A 24 -16.46 10.02 -43.43
C PHE A 24 -15.32 9.70 -42.47
N LYS A 25 -15.31 10.28 -41.25
CA LYS A 25 -14.39 9.83 -40.20
C LYS A 25 -14.74 8.37 -39.93
N PRO A 26 -13.84 7.41 -40.19
CA PRO A 26 -14.14 6.00 -39.98
C PRO A 26 -14.58 5.86 -38.53
N GLN A 27 -15.84 5.45 -38.33
CA GLN A 27 -16.33 5.04 -37.02
C GLN A 27 -15.32 4.02 -36.51
N SER A 28 -14.56 4.38 -35.47
CA SER A 28 -13.61 3.50 -34.80
C SER A 28 -14.32 2.16 -34.61
N SER A 29 -13.83 1.14 -35.32
CA SER A 29 -14.54 -0.11 -35.56
C SER A 29 -14.78 -0.83 -34.24
N GLY A 30 -16.00 -0.68 -33.69
CA GLY A 30 -16.49 -1.40 -32.52
C GLY A 30 -15.74 -1.09 -31.22
N ASN A 31 -16.48 -0.81 -30.15
CA ASN A 31 -15.95 -0.74 -28.79
C ASN A 31 -15.59 -2.16 -28.28
N THR A 32 -14.79 -2.90 -29.05
CA THR A 32 -14.36 -4.26 -28.73
C THR A 32 -13.28 -4.15 -27.67
N GLU A 33 -13.68 -4.34 -26.43
CA GLU A 33 -12.77 -4.39 -25.30
C GLU A 33 -12.27 -5.82 -25.09
N TYR A 34 -10.95 -5.97 -25.06
CA TYR A 34 -10.27 -7.22 -24.80
C TYR A 34 -9.90 -7.31 -23.32
N PRO A 35 -10.42 -8.27 -22.54
CA PRO A 35 -9.91 -8.54 -21.21
C PRO A 35 -8.48 -9.08 -21.30
N LEU A 36 -7.65 -8.73 -20.33
CA LEU A 36 -6.27 -9.21 -20.26
C LEU A 36 -6.17 -10.64 -19.75
N THR A 37 -7.06 -11.01 -18.82
CA THR A 37 -7.10 -12.32 -18.17
C THR A 37 -8.53 -12.65 -17.77
N SER A 38 -8.77 -13.91 -17.39
CA SER A 38 -10.02 -14.38 -16.79
C SER A 38 -9.93 -14.53 -15.26
N GLY A 39 -8.82 -14.10 -14.64
CA GLY A 39 -8.60 -14.17 -13.20
C GLY A 39 -9.56 -13.27 -12.39
N SER A 40 -9.78 -13.64 -11.13
CA SER A 40 -10.58 -12.87 -10.16
C SER A 40 -9.69 -12.28 -9.08
N VAL A 41 -9.99 -11.04 -8.68
CA VAL A 41 -9.31 -10.34 -7.58
C VAL A 41 -9.52 -11.06 -6.26
N GLU A 42 -10.74 -11.54 -6.03
CA GLU A 42 -11.16 -12.19 -4.80
C GLU A 42 -10.54 -13.58 -4.65
N ALA A 43 -10.28 -14.26 -5.76
CA ALA A 43 -9.67 -15.58 -5.78
C ALA A 43 -8.13 -15.55 -5.68
N ALA A 44 -7.50 -14.38 -5.90
CA ALA A 44 -6.04 -14.26 -5.95
C ALA A 44 -5.38 -14.71 -4.64
N GLN A 45 -4.35 -15.56 -4.75
CA GLN A 45 -3.64 -16.13 -3.59
C GLN A 45 -2.16 -15.77 -3.56
N HIS A 46 -1.54 -15.57 -4.72
CA HIS A 46 -0.11 -15.33 -4.85
C HIS A 46 0.14 -14.10 -5.70
N VAL A 47 0.99 -13.19 -5.20
CA VAL A 47 1.48 -12.04 -5.97
C VAL A 47 2.99 -12.05 -5.94
N ARG A 48 3.62 -11.90 -7.11
CA ARG A 48 5.07 -11.75 -7.25
C ARG A 48 5.36 -10.55 -8.12
N ILE A 49 6.19 -9.64 -7.62
CA ILE A 49 6.60 -8.43 -8.32
C ILE A 49 8.12 -8.47 -8.44
N VAL A 50 8.63 -8.38 -9.66
CA VAL A 50 10.07 -8.26 -9.94
C VAL A 50 10.32 -6.92 -10.59
N LYS A 51 11.15 -6.09 -9.97
CA LYS A 51 11.49 -4.75 -10.44
C LYS A 51 12.95 -4.44 -10.09
N GLN A 52 13.76 -4.04 -11.07
CA GLN A 52 15.17 -3.69 -10.88
C GLN A 52 15.96 -4.71 -10.02
N GLN A 53 15.79 -6.02 -10.30
CA GLN A 53 16.38 -7.15 -9.56
C GLN A 53 15.87 -7.35 -8.12
N GLN A 54 14.97 -6.51 -7.62
CA GLN A 54 14.28 -6.76 -6.36
C GLN A 54 13.05 -7.63 -6.60
N GLU A 55 12.92 -8.67 -5.79
CA GLU A 55 11.81 -9.61 -5.80
C GLU A 55 10.95 -9.42 -4.55
N THR A 56 9.68 -9.11 -4.77
CA THR A 56 8.64 -9.05 -3.75
C THR A 56 7.70 -10.22 -3.95
N VAL A 57 7.46 -11.01 -2.91
CA VAL A 57 6.52 -12.14 -2.96
C VAL A 57 5.52 -12.00 -1.83
N LEU A 58 4.24 -12.05 -2.16
CA LEU A 58 3.13 -12.05 -1.21
C LEU A 58 2.28 -13.30 -1.37
N LYS A 59 1.70 -13.73 -0.25
CA LYS A 59 0.73 -14.83 -0.18
C LYS A 59 -0.44 -14.40 0.67
N ARG A 60 -1.64 -14.82 0.29
CA ARG A 60 -2.82 -14.62 1.13
C ARG A 60 -2.85 -15.67 2.25
N ARG A 61 -3.11 -15.22 3.48
CA ARG A 61 -3.24 -16.05 4.70
C ARG A 61 -4.41 -15.52 5.51
N ASP A 62 -5.35 -16.40 5.86
CA ASP A 62 -6.50 -16.07 6.70
C ASP A 62 -7.27 -14.81 6.23
N GLY A 63 -7.37 -14.64 4.90
CA GLY A 63 -8.07 -13.53 4.27
C GLY A 63 -7.21 -12.29 3.99
N HIS A 64 -6.04 -12.16 4.63
CA HIS A 64 -5.13 -11.00 4.54
C HIS A 64 -3.87 -11.30 3.73
N TRP A 65 -3.23 -10.27 3.17
CA TRP A 65 -1.98 -10.41 2.43
C TRP A 65 -0.78 -10.42 3.36
N TYR A 66 0.09 -11.40 3.17
CA TYR A 66 1.33 -11.58 3.91
C TYR A 66 2.53 -11.48 2.97
N LEU A 67 3.45 -10.58 3.26
CA LEU A 67 4.72 -10.46 2.57
C LEU A 67 5.65 -11.58 3.02
N VAL A 68 6.20 -12.33 2.06
CA VAL A 68 7.11 -13.47 2.28
C VAL A 68 8.55 -13.11 1.92
N LYS A 69 8.74 -12.20 0.96
CA LYS A 69 10.06 -11.72 0.53
C LYS A 69 10.04 -10.20 0.26
N PRO A 70 11.13 -9.49 0.58
CA PRO A 70 12.38 -9.99 1.18
C PRO A 70 12.30 -10.15 2.71
N VAL A 71 11.27 -9.60 3.32
CA VAL A 71 10.98 -9.68 4.77
C VAL A 71 9.63 -10.34 5.00
N GLN A 72 9.42 -10.82 6.21
CA GLN A 72 8.17 -11.47 6.62
C GLN A 72 7.34 -10.48 7.42
N ALA A 73 6.21 -10.02 6.89
CA ALA A 73 5.35 -9.04 7.54
C ALA A 73 3.93 -9.05 6.95
N TRP A 74 2.95 -8.57 7.70
CA TRP A 74 1.62 -8.30 7.16
C TRP A 74 1.66 -7.16 6.13
N ALA A 75 0.97 -7.34 5.02
CA ALA A 75 0.91 -6.37 3.94
C ALA A 75 -0.32 -5.46 4.08
N ASP A 76 -0.26 -4.31 3.43
CA ASP A 76 -1.37 -3.36 3.31
C ASP A 76 -2.34 -3.86 2.24
N ASP A 77 -3.42 -4.52 2.69
CA ASP A 77 -4.43 -5.12 1.82
C ASP A 77 -5.04 -4.12 0.82
N GLU A 78 -5.16 -2.84 1.17
CA GLU A 78 -5.71 -1.81 0.29
C GLU A 78 -4.75 -1.57 -0.90
N LYS A 79 -3.44 -1.47 -0.61
CA LYS A 79 -2.42 -1.32 -1.65
C LYS A 79 -2.35 -2.55 -2.54
N ILE A 80 -2.42 -3.76 -1.97
CA ILE A 80 -2.45 -4.99 -2.78
C ILE A 80 -3.71 -5.03 -3.64
N GLY A 81 -4.86 -4.64 -3.10
CA GLY A 81 -6.12 -4.52 -3.85
C GLY A 81 -5.98 -3.66 -5.11
N LYS A 82 -5.32 -2.50 -5.00
CA LYS A 82 -5.02 -1.61 -6.15
C LYS A 82 -4.14 -2.27 -7.21
N ILE A 83 -3.19 -3.12 -6.80
CA ILE A 83 -2.35 -3.89 -7.74
C ILE A 83 -3.19 -4.95 -8.47
N LEU A 84 -4.07 -5.65 -7.74
CA LEU A 84 -4.92 -6.71 -8.29
C LEU A 84 -5.96 -6.18 -9.29
N GLU A 85 -6.27 -4.88 -9.31
CA GLU A 85 -7.20 -4.28 -10.28
C GLU A 85 -6.80 -4.55 -11.74
N ILE A 86 -5.52 -4.84 -12.02
CA ILE A 86 -5.08 -5.25 -13.37
C ILE A 86 -5.78 -6.52 -13.87
N LEU A 87 -6.22 -7.41 -12.98
CA LEU A 87 -6.99 -8.60 -13.36
C LEU A 87 -8.32 -8.24 -14.02
N ARG A 88 -8.86 -7.06 -13.71
CA ARG A 88 -10.09 -6.51 -14.30
C ARG A 88 -9.80 -5.59 -15.49
N ALA A 89 -8.54 -5.41 -15.88
CA ALA A 89 -8.17 -4.51 -16.95
C ALA A 89 -8.71 -4.99 -18.30
N ARG A 90 -9.15 -4.01 -19.09
CA ARG A 90 -9.59 -4.18 -20.47
C ARG A 90 -8.86 -3.19 -21.35
N SER A 91 -8.56 -3.58 -22.58
CA SER A 91 -7.97 -2.70 -23.58
C SER A 91 -8.82 -2.67 -24.84
N GLN A 92 -8.88 -1.52 -25.48
CA GLN A 92 -9.48 -1.38 -26.80
C GLN A 92 -8.54 -1.87 -27.91
N GLN A 93 -7.26 -2.12 -27.59
CA GLN A 93 -6.23 -2.50 -28.55
C GLN A 93 -5.39 -3.65 -28.02
N ARG A 94 -5.17 -4.65 -28.86
CA ARG A 94 -4.20 -5.73 -28.62
C ARG A 94 -3.38 -5.99 -29.88
N PHE A 95 -2.13 -6.38 -29.69
CA PHE A 95 -1.19 -6.73 -30.75
C PHE A 95 -0.62 -8.13 -30.49
N PRO A 96 -0.27 -8.91 -31.51
CA PRO A 96 0.46 -10.15 -31.32
C PRO A 96 1.82 -9.92 -30.64
N LEU A 97 2.20 -10.81 -29.73
CA LEU A 97 3.50 -10.79 -29.05
C LEU A 97 4.61 -11.32 -29.97
N ALA A 98 4.94 -10.58 -31.03
CA ALA A 98 5.97 -10.98 -32.01
C ALA A 98 7.25 -10.12 -31.96
N ASP A 99 7.11 -8.81 -31.75
CA ASP A 99 8.22 -7.85 -31.72
C ASP A 99 8.30 -7.18 -30.34
N LEU A 100 9.06 -7.80 -29.43
CA LEU A 100 9.23 -7.32 -28.05
C LEU A 100 9.96 -5.97 -28.00
N GLY A 101 10.91 -5.75 -28.92
CA GLY A 101 11.72 -4.53 -28.98
C GLY A 101 10.85 -3.30 -29.22
N ARG A 102 9.93 -3.36 -30.18
CA ARG A 102 8.97 -2.28 -30.48
C ARG A 102 8.15 -1.81 -29.28
N PHE A 103 7.89 -2.71 -28.33
CA PHE A 103 7.06 -2.44 -27.17
C PHE A 103 7.86 -2.15 -25.89
N GLY A 104 9.20 -2.20 -25.94
CA GLY A 104 10.05 -2.10 -24.76
C GLY A 104 9.92 -3.30 -23.83
N LEU A 105 9.64 -4.50 -24.37
CA LEU A 105 9.40 -5.74 -23.62
C LEU A 105 10.57 -6.73 -23.65
N GLU A 106 11.69 -6.41 -24.31
CA GLU A 106 12.90 -7.26 -24.24
C GLU A 106 13.47 -7.33 -22.81
N ARG A 107 13.36 -6.23 -22.07
CA ARG A 107 13.75 -6.11 -20.66
C ARG A 107 12.69 -5.32 -19.91
N PRO A 108 11.53 -5.94 -19.61
CA PRO A 108 10.43 -5.24 -18.97
C PRO A 108 10.90 -4.66 -17.63
N HIS A 109 10.58 -3.39 -17.38
CA HIS A 109 11.02 -2.70 -16.17
C HIS A 109 10.39 -3.27 -14.90
N VAL A 110 9.18 -3.81 -15.05
CA VAL A 110 8.44 -4.48 -13.98
C VAL A 110 7.77 -5.72 -14.55
N GLN A 111 7.88 -6.82 -13.83
CA GLN A 111 7.16 -8.05 -14.09
C GLN A 111 6.25 -8.31 -12.89
N LEU A 112 4.95 -8.42 -13.14
CA LEU A 112 3.95 -8.78 -12.14
C LEU A 112 3.42 -10.16 -12.47
N SER A 113 3.40 -11.06 -11.50
CA SER A 113 2.71 -12.34 -11.60
C SER A 113 1.65 -12.40 -10.51
N ILE A 114 0.43 -12.76 -10.89
CA ILE A 114 -0.68 -13.01 -9.97
C ILE A 114 -1.18 -14.42 -10.28
N ASP A 115 -0.97 -15.34 -9.34
CA ASP A 115 -1.14 -16.77 -9.54
C ASP A 115 -0.48 -17.25 -10.85
N ASN A 116 -1.27 -17.66 -11.84
CA ASN A 116 -0.79 -18.15 -13.14
C ASN A 116 -0.71 -17.06 -14.21
N ALA A 117 -1.25 -15.86 -13.95
CA ALA A 117 -1.23 -14.75 -14.89
C ALA A 117 0.06 -13.94 -14.73
N ARG A 118 0.71 -13.63 -15.85
CA ARG A 118 1.91 -12.80 -15.89
C ARG A 118 1.67 -11.55 -16.73
N PHE A 119 2.11 -10.40 -16.21
CA PHE A 119 2.00 -9.09 -16.80
C PHE A 119 3.40 -8.46 -16.86
N ASP A 120 3.93 -8.33 -18.06
CA ASP A 120 5.22 -7.69 -18.29
C ASP A 120 4.99 -6.26 -18.79
N PHE A 121 5.49 -5.28 -18.03
CA PHE A 121 5.29 -3.86 -18.32
C PHE A 121 6.42 -3.31 -19.19
N GLY A 122 6.05 -2.85 -20.39
CA GLY A 122 6.95 -2.26 -21.37
C GLY A 122 6.93 -0.73 -21.37
N GLY A 123 7.27 -0.17 -22.53
CA GLY A 123 7.28 1.27 -22.80
C GLY A 123 5.90 1.88 -22.98
N PHE A 124 5.88 3.16 -23.36
CA PHE A 124 4.65 3.91 -23.59
C PHE A 124 4.42 4.14 -25.09
N ALA A 125 3.17 4.08 -25.52
CA ALA A 125 2.76 4.50 -26.85
C ALA A 125 2.97 6.01 -27.01
N PRO A 126 3.67 6.48 -28.06
CA PRO A 126 4.02 7.90 -28.21
C PRO A 126 2.82 8.84 -28.32
N THR A 127 1.69 8.37 -28.83
CA THR A 127 0.51 9.19 -29.14
C THR A 127 -0.56 9.16 -28.05
N THR A 128 -0.79 8.00 -27.44
CA THR A 128 -1.85 7.85 -26.42
C THR A 128 -1.32 7.93 -24.98
N HIS A 129 0.00 7.87 -24.80
CA HIS A 129 0.66 7.75 -23.49
C HIS A 129 0.18 6.55 -22.66
N GLN A 130 -0.48 5.58 -23.30
CA GLN A 130 -0.81 4.30 -22.69
C GLN A 130 0.43 3.41 -22.64
N GLN A 131 0.50 2.54 -21.65
CA GLN A 131 1.61 1.64 -21.46
C GLN A 131 1.35 0.30 -22.15
N TYR A 132 2.35 -0.23 -22.82
CA TYR A 132 2.33 -1.59 -23.34
C TYR A 132 2.46 -2.60 -22.20
N VAL A 133 1.53 -3.54 -22.12
CA VAL A 133 1.57 -4.64 -21.14
C VAL A 133 1.38 -5.96 -21.87
N ALA A 134 2.36 -6.85 -21.76
CA ALA A 134 2.27 -8.19 -22.34
C ALA A 134 1.66 -9.19 -21.36
N THR A 135 0.76 -10.03 -21.88
CA THR A 135 0.21 -11.17 -21.16
C THR A 135 -0.28 -12.22 -22.16
N GLY A 136 -0.01 -13.50 -21.88
CA GLY A 136 -0.24 -14.59 -22.84
C GLY A 136 0.48 -14.31 -24.16
N ASP A 137 -0.24 -14.45 -25.28
CA ASP A 137 0.29 -14.26 -26.64
C ASP A 137 0.10 -12.83 -27.19
N TYR A 138 -0.30 -11.88 -26.34
CA TYR A 138 -0.68 -10.53 -26.77
C TYR A 138 -0.02 -9.42 -25.95
N VAL A 139 0.07 -8.24 -26.58
CA VAL A 139 0.43 -6.97 -25.96
C VAL A 139 -0.77 -6.04 -26.00
N TYR A 140 -1.12 -5.48 -24.85
CA TYR A 140 -2.28 -4.60 -24.66
C TYR A 140 -1.82 -3.17 -24.38
N LEU A 141 -2.65 -2.19 -24.73
CA LEU A 141 -2.44 -0.80 -24.31
C LEU A 141 -3.31 -0.45 -23.11
N LEU A 142 -2.68 -0.12 -22.00
CA LEU A 142 -3.35 0.18 -20.73
C LEU A 142 -3.06 1.59 -20.24
N ALA A 143 -3.98 2.14 -19.44
CA ALA A 143 -3.72 3.38 -18.71
C ALA A 143 -2.53 3.19 -17.74
N PRO A 144 -1.63 4.19 -17.59
CA PRO A 144 -0.45 4.08 -16.73
C PRO A 144 -0.71 3.76 -15.25
N ARG A 145 -1.96 3.96 -14.78
CA ARG A 145 -2.37 3.73 -13.37
C ARG A 145 -1.98 2.34 -12.84
N TYR A 146 -1.98 1.31 -13.67
CA TYR A 146 -1.66 -0.05 -13.23
C TYR A 146 -0.18 -0.20 -12.86
N ALA A 147 0.73 0.41 -13.62
CA ALA A 147 2.14 0.44 -13.25
C ALA A 147 2.41 1.39 -12.08
N LEU A 148 1.66 2.48 -11.97
CA LEU A 148 1.76 3.42 -10.85
C LEU A 148 1.28 2.83 -9.52
N ALA A 149 0.37 1.85 -9.55
CA ALA A 149 -0.05 1.11 -8.37
C ALA A 149 1.03 0.16 -7.83
N LEU A 150 2.04 -0.21 -8.64
CA LEU A 150 3.13 -1.08 -8.22
C LEU A 150 4.10 -0.32 -7.32
N PRO A 151 4.61 -0.96 -6.25
CA PRO A 151 5.45 -0.29 -5.27
C PRO A 151 6.76 0.21 -5.88
N ARG A 152 7.34 1.25 -5.26
CA ARG A 152 8.71 1.67 -5.55
C ARG A 152 9.69 0.77 -4.80
N ASN A 153 9.42 0.55 -3.51
CA ASN A 153 10.17 -0.32 -2.62
C ASN A 153 9.24 -1.35 -1.98
N THR A 154 9.75 -2.51 -1.59
CA THR A 154 8.91 -3.54 -0.95
C THR A 154 8.28 -3.07 0.36
N SER A 155 8.95 -2.20 1.11
CA SER A 155 8.42 -1.59 2.34
C SER A 155 7.12 -0.79 2.12
N ASP A 156 6.89 -0.29 0.90
CA ASP A 156 5.66 0.43 0.55
C ASP A 156 4.42 -0.47 0.67
N LEU A 157 4.57 -1.79 0.61
CA LEU A 157 3.47 -2.76 0.70
C LEU A 157 3.24 -3.28 2.12
N ILE A 158 4.10 -2.97 3.08
CA ILE A 158 3.93 -3.44 4.46
C ILE A 158 2.82 -2.62 5.13
N ASN A 159 1.98 -3.27 5.93
CA ASN A 159 0.94 -2.59 6.71
C ASN A 159 1.60 -1.66 7.73
N PRO A 160 1.31 -0.35 7.74
CA PRO A 160 1.88 0.57 8.71
C PRO A 160 1.26 0.46 10.10
N GLY A 161 0.22 -0.35 10.28
CA GLY A 161 -0.33 -0.70 11.58
C GLY A 161 0.67 -1.51 12.40
N LEU A 162 0.91 -1.10 13.65
CA LEU A 162 1.88 -1.74 14.52
C LEU A 162 1.46 -3.15 14.95
N LEU A 163 0.16 -3.35 15.13
CA LEU A 163 -0.47 -4.63 15.44
C LEU A 163 -1.33 -5.08 14.26
N ALA A 164 -1.30 -6.38 13.96
CA ALA A 164 -2.20 -6.98 12.99
C ALA A 164 -3.63 -7.12 13.55
N PRO A 165 -4.66 -7.28 12.69
CA PRO A 165 -6.05 -7.40 13.15
C PRO A 165 -6.32 -8.56 14.12
N ASP A 166 -5.55 -9.65 14.03
CA ASP A 166 -5.62 -10.82 14.91
C ASP A 166 -4.73 -10.71 16.16
N GLU A 167 -3.81 -9.73 16.21
CA GLU A 167 -2.91 -9.50 17.33
C GLU A 167 -3.62 -8.69 18.42
N ILE A 168 -4.37 -9.38 19.29
CA ILE A 168 -5.12 -8.76 20.39
C ILE A 168 -4.28 -8.75 21.67
N PRO A 169 -3.81 -7.58 22.17
CA PRO A 169 -3.00 -7.50 23.38
C PRO A 169 -3.79 -7.83 24.65
N VAL A 170 -3.14 -8.51 25.58
CA VAL A 170 -3.64 -8.77 26.94
C VAL A 170 -2.66 -8.29 28.03
N LYS A 171 -1.38 -8.11 27.70
CA LYS A 171 -0.38 -7.54 28.60
C LYS A 171 0.64 -6.72 27.81
N PHE A 172 1.08 -5.60 28.39
CA PHE A 172 2.19 -4.79 27.93
C PHE A 172 3.21 -4.68 29.06
N GLU A 173 4.45 -5.08 28.79
CA GLU A 173 5.59 -4.87 29.67
C GLU A 173 6.41 -3.72 29.08
N LEU A 174 6.37 -2.55 29.73
CA LEU A 174 7.06 -1.34 29.30
C LEU A 174 8.28 -1.08 30.20
N PRO A 175 9.24 -0.22 29.79
CA PRO A 175 10.42 0.08 30.61
C PRO A 175 10.13 0.62 32.02
N HIS A 176 8.96 1.23 32.23
CA HIS A 176 8.59 1.93 33.48
C HIS A 176 7.34 1.35 34.16
N GLY A 177 6.81 0.23 33.69
CA GLY A 177 5.63 -0.39 34.28
C GLY A 177 4.99 -1.44 33.38
N GLU A 178 4.00 -2.14 33.91
CA GLU A 178 3.24 -3.16 33.21
C GLU A 178 1.77 -2.77 33.15
N VAL A 179 1.11 -3.02 32.02
CA VAL A 179 -0.32 -2.83 31.82
C VAL A 179 -0.93 -4.18 31.44
N GLU A 180 -1.81 -4.73 32.26
CA GLU A 180 -2.36 -6.08 32.09
C GLU A 180 -3.89 -6.07 32.13
N PHE A 181 -4.51 -6.90 31.30
CA PHE A 181 -5.94 -7.16 31.32
C PHE A 181 -6.24 -8.30 32.29
N TYR A 182 -6.89 -7.99 33.42
CA TYR A 182 -7.24 -8.94 34.46
C TYR A 182 -8.64 -8.64 35.00
N ASP A 183 -9.46 -9.68 35.19
CA ASP A 183 -10.83 -9.57 35.72
C ASP A 183 -11.70 -8.51 35.01
N ALA A 184 -11.72 -8.59 33.67
CA ALA A 184 -12.45 -7.70 32.77
C ALA A 184 -12.01 -6.21 32.74
N HIS A 185 -10.92 -5.85 33.41
CA HIS A 185 -10.41 -4.48 33.46
C HIS A 185 -8.91 -4.42 33.19
N TRP A 186 -8.43 -3.28 32.70
CA TRP A 186 -6.99 -3.02 32.60
C TRP A 186 -6.45 -2.48 33.92
N ARG A 187 -5.27 -2.96 34.32
CA ARG A 187 -4.55 -2.51 35.52
C ARG A 187 -3.11 -2.17 35.19
N VAL A 188 -2.53 -1.21 35.92
CA VAL A 188 -1.11 -0.86 35.85
C VAL A 188 -0.38 -1.40 37.08
N THR A 189 0.86 -1.87 36.89
CA THR A 189 1.78 -2.25 37.97
C THR A 189 3.11 -1.52 37.76
N PRO A 190 3.64 -0.79 38.77
CA PRO A 190 3.08 -0.54 40.10
C PRO A 190 1.88 0.41 40.10
N GLN A 191 0.90 0.16 40.98
CA GLN A 191 -0.21 1.10 41.23
C GLN A 191 0.29 2.23 42.12
N HIS A 192 0.44 3.45 41.59
CA HIS A 192 0.75 4.63 42.38
C HIS A 192 -0.52 5.22 42.99
N ALA A 193 -0.50 5.49 44.30
CA ALA A 193 -1.67 5.87 45.08
C ALA A 193 -2.24 7.26 44.76
N ASP A 194 -1.45 8.15 44.17
CA ASP A 194 -1.81 9.57 43.95
C ASP A 194 -2.32 9.89 42.52
N ASP A 195 -2.17 8.97 41.56
CA ASP A 195 -2.57 9.13 40.14
C ASP A 195 -3.08 7.78 39.60
N ALA A 196 -4.13 7.24 40.19
CA ALA A 196 -4.72 6.00 39.71
C ALA A 196 -5.27 6.23 38.30
N LEU A 197 -4.49 5.86 37.27
CA LEU A 197 -4.93 5.84 35.88
C LEU A 197 -6.26 5.10 35.82
N ASN A 198 -7.33 5.84 35.53
CA ASN A 198 -8.66 5.27 35.55
C ASN A 198 -8.82 4.25 34.41
N ALA A 199 -9.75 3.31 34.56
CA ALA A 199 -9.95 2.24 33.60
C ALA A 199 -10.22 2.77 32.18
N GLU A 200 -10.95 3.89 32.07
CA GLU A 200 -11.23 4.54 30.78
C GLU A 200 -9.96 5.01 30.05
N THR A 201 -9.02 5.61 30.77
CA THR A 201 -7.72 6.07 30.23
C THR A 201 -6.92 4.88 29.68
N LEU A 202 -6.88 3.78 30.43
CA LEU A 202 -6.19 2.56 29.98
C LEU A 202 -6.88 1.94 28.77
N HIS A 203 -8.22 1.88 28.75
CA HIS A 203 -8.96 1.44 27.57
C HIS A 203 -8.71 2.33 26.35
N HIS A 204 -8.59 3.63 26.53
CA HIS A 204 -8.22 4.55 25.45
C HIS A 204 -6.80 4.29 24.95
N TRP A 205 -5.83 4.17 25.85
CA TRP A 205 -4.44 3.90 25.53
C TRP A 205 -4.24 2.56 24.81
N VAL A 206 -4.94 1.49 25.22
CA VAL A 206 -4.89 0.20 24.51
C VAL A 206 -5.46 0.33 23.10
N ARG A 207 -6.54 1.09 22.91
CA ARG A 207 -7.07 1.37 21.57
C ARG A 207 -6.09 2.17 20.71
N LEU A 208 -5.33 3.10 21.31
CA LEU A 208 -4.26 3.82 20.62
C LEU A 208 -3.24 2.83 20.04
N TRP A 209 -2.78 1.85 20.83
CA TRP A 209 -1.88 0.79 20.36
C TRP A 209 -2.46 -0.03 19.20
N GLN A 210 -3.73 -0.45 19.31
CA GLN A 210 -4.42 -1.23 18.27
C GLN A 210 -4.64 -0.45 16.97
N SER A 211 -4.73 0.87 17.04
CA SER A 211 -4.97 1.74 15.88
C SER A 211 -3.72 2.52 15.43
N ALA A 212 -2.58 2.32 16.09
CA ALA A 212 -1.35 3.04 15.82
C ALA A 212 -0.85 2.72 14.39
N ARG A 213 -0.68 3.77 13.59
CA ARG A 213 -0.13 3.67 12.23
C ARG A 213 1.14 4.51 12.12
N ALA A 214 2.22 3.88 11.68
CA ALA A 214 3.49 4.55 11.44
C ALA A 214 3.38 5.54 10.27
N VAL A 215 4.14 6.62 10.34
CA VAL A 215 4.32 7.56 9.23
C VAL A 215 5.27 6.99 8.19
N GLU A 216 6.28 6.27 8.66
CA GLU A 216 7.30 5.63 7.81
C GLU A 216 7.66 4.27 8.39
N LEU A 217 7.96 3.32 7.50
CA LEU A 217 8.49 2.01 7.85
C LEU A 217 9.98 1.97 7.48
N LYS A 218 10.79 1.43 8.39
CA LYS A 218 12.23 1.26 8.21
C LYS A 218 12.61 -0.19 8.43
N THR A 219 13.59 -0.68 7.70
CA THR A 219 14.21 -1.96 8.02
C THR A 219 15.24 -1.79 9.13
N ALA A 220 15.57 -2.88 9.83
CA ALA A 220 16.63 -2.90 10.83
C ALA A 220 17.98 -2.35 10.30
N ALA A 221 18.26 -2.54 9.01
CA ALA A 221 19.48 -2.04 8.37
C ALA A 221 19.48 -0.52 8.10
N GLU A 222 18.30 0.09 7.98
CA GLU A 222 18.15 1.54 7.76
C GLU A 222 18.17 2.34 9.06
N LEU A 223 18.05 1.67 10.21
CA LEU A 223 18.12 2.29 11.52
C LEU A 223 19.60 2.56 11.86
N THR A 224 20.00 3.81 11.60
CA THR A 224 21.39 4.28 11.80
C THR A 224 21.69 4.57 13.28
N ALA A 225 22.97 4.81 13.58
CA ALA A 225 23.45 5.20 14.91
C ALA A 225 22.82 6.50 15.49
N ASN A 226 22.03 7.24 14.70
CA ASN A 226 21.33 8.43 15.16
C ASN A 226 20.13 8.12 16.07
N PHE A 227 19.72 6.86 16.16
CA PHE A 227 18.69 6.42 17.09
C PHE A 227 19.34 5.79 18.33
N ALA A 228 19.06 6.37 19.50
CA ALA A 228 19.43 5.77 20.78
C ALA A 228 18.41 4.69 21.17
N GLU A 229 18.91 3.57 21.70
CA GLU A 229 18.05 2.54 22.28
C GLU A 229 17.58 2.96 23.67
N ASN A 230 16.25 3.09 23.81
CA ASN A 230 15.61 3.62 25.01
C ASN A 230 14.81 2.54 25.79
N GLY A 231 14.87 1.29 25.36
CA GLY A 231 14.27 0.17 26.08
C GLY A 231 13.65 -0.89 25.18
N LEU A 232 12.93 -1.80 25.81
CA LEU A 232 12.22 -2.90 25.20
C LEU A 232 10.78 -2.91 25.69
N ILE A 233 9.85 -3.27 24.81
CA ILE A 233 8.45 -3.56 25.14
C ILE A 233 8.18 -5.00 24.77
N THR A 234 7.52 -5.73 25.67
CA THR A 234 6.94 -7.03 25.37
C THR A 234 5.43 -6.92 25.41
N ILE A 235 4.76 -7.39 24.37
CA ILE A 235 3.29 -7.45 24.32
C ILE A 235 2.89 -8.91 24.29
N ASP A 236 2.16 -9.36 25.32
CA ASP A 236 1.55 -10.68 25.31
C ASP A 236 0.17 -10.58 24.66
N LEU A 237 -0.09 -11.50 23.74
CA LEU A 237 -1.32 -11.58 22.98
C LEU A 237 -2.27 -12.63 23.58
N ARG A 238 -3.56 -12.51 23.25
CA ARG A 238 -4.61 -13.44 23.69
C ARG A 238 -4.33 -14.90 23.29
N ASP A 239 -3.62 -15.12 22.18
CA ASP A 239 -3.26 -16.44 21.65
C ASP A 239 -1.89 -16.93 22.15
N GLU A 240 -1.39 -16.36 23.25
CA GLU A 240 -0.12 -16.70 23.93
C GLU A 240 1.15 -16.31 23.14
N ARG A 241 1.02 -15.78 21.93
CA ARG A 241 2.16 -15.20 21.21
C ARG A 241 2.67 -13.95 21.93
N LYS A 242 3.96 -13.65 21.74
CA LYS A 242 4.61 -12.44 22.26
C LYS A 242 5.19 -11.62 21.12
N ILE A 243 4.99 -10.31 21.16
CA ILE A 243 5.63 -9.35 20.27
C ILE A 243 6.69 -8.61 21.07
N ARG A 244 7.92 -8.53 20.55
CA ARG A 244 9.01 -7.77 21.19
C ARG A 244 9.37 -6.57 20.34
N LEU A 245 9.29 -5.39 20.95
CA LEU A 245 9.57 -4.11 20.31
C LEU A 245 10.76 -3.43 20.98
N LYS A 246 11.81 -3.16 20.21
CA LYS A 246 12.88 -2.26 20.68
C LYS A 246 12.45 -0.82 20.48
N ILE A 247 12.59 0.00 21.51
CA ILE A 247 12.34 1.44 21.46
C ILE A 247 13.61 2.13 21.01
N LEU A 248 13.53 2.79 19.87
CA LEU A 248 14.62 3.57 19.28
C LEU A 248 14.17 5.02 19.16
N GLN A 249 14.95 5.98 19.62
CA GLN A 249 14.54 7.38 19.66
C GLN A 249 15.65 8.31 19.20
N ASN A 250 15.25 9.38 18.50
CA ASN A 250 16.08 10.55 18.28
C ASN A 250 15.31 11.82 18.71
N GLN A 251 15.85 12.99 18.40
CA GLN A 251 15.22 14.26 18.79
C GLN A 251 13.86 14.58 18.11
N PHE A 252 13.48 13.85 17.05
CA PHE A 252 12.28 14.15 16.24
C PHE A 252 11.24 13.02 16.19
N SER A 253 11.65 11.78 16.50
CA SER A 253 10.84 10.60 16.24
C SER A 253 11.18 9.45 17.17
N ILE A 254 10.21 8.57 17.36
CA ILE A 254 10.36 7.27 18.02
C ILE A 254 10.09 6.20 16.97
N VAL A 255 10.94 5.19 16.94
CA VAL A 255 10.78 3.97 16.15
C VAL A 255 10.55 2.81 17.09
N LEU A 256 9.47 2.07 16.85
CA LEU A 256 9.20 0.80 17.51
C LEU A 256 9.63 -0.31 16.55
N LEU A 257 10.76 -0.95 16.82
CA LEU A 257 11.33 -2.02 15.99
C LEU A 257 10.82 -3.37 16.45
N ARG A 258 9.96 -4.00 15.63
CA ARG A 258 9.58 -5.41 15.78
C ARG A 258 10.81 -6.28 15.49
N ILE A 259 11.31 -6.96 16.52
CA ILE A 259 12.63 -7.61 16.49
C ILE A 259 12.63 -8.81 15.55
N GLU A 260 11.57 -9.62 15.59
CA GLU A 260 11.43 -10.86 14.83
C GLU A 260 11.32 -10.60 13.33
N GLU A 261 10.58 -9.57 12.93
CA GLU A 261 10.37 -9.19 11.53
C GLU A 261 11.45 -8.24 11.01
N GLY A 262 12.19 -7.57 11.90
CA GLY A 262 13.21 -6.58 11.53
C GLY A 262 12.63 -5.29 10.93
N ILE A 263 11.38 -4.95 11.29
CA ILE A 263 10.65 -3.77 10.78
C ILE A 263 10.42 -2.75 11.89
N GLY A 264 10.91 -1.54 11.67
CA GLY A 264 10.75 -0.36 12.50
C GLY A 264 9.57 0.50 12.06
N TYR A 265 8.66 0.77 12.99
CA TYR A 265 7.49 1.62 12.81
C TYR A 265 7.82 3.01 13.37
N GLN A 266 8.03 3.99 12.48
CA GLN A 266 8.37 5.35 12.89
C GLN A 266 7.13 6.19 13.16
N PHE A 267 7.10 6.80 14.33
CA PHE A 267 6.08 7.73 14.79
C PHE A 267 6.71 9.11 15.06
N PRO A 268 5.96 10.21 14.85
CA PRO A 268 6.32 11.51 15.39
C PRO A 268 6.56 11.42 16.90
N LEU A 269 7.50 12.21 17.43
CA LEU A 269 7.93 12.12 18.84
C LEU A 269 6.75 12.12 19.83
N GLU A 270 5.80 13.04 19.67
CA GLU A 270 4.64 13.16 20.57
C GLU A 270 3.70 11.95 20.50
N ALA A 271 3.41 11.46 19.29
CA ALA A 271 2.58 10.25 19.11
C ALA A 271 3.28 9.01 19.69
N GLY A 272 4.60 8.90 19.50
CA GLY A 272 5.39 7.84 20.11
C GLY A 272 5.37 7.90 21.64
N ARG A 273 5.50 9.09 22.24
CA ARG A 273 5.41 9.26 23.69
C ARG A 273 4.05 8.83 24.26
N GLN A 274 2.96 9.17 23.58
CA GLN A 274 1.61 8.73 23.96
C GLN A 274 1.44 7.21 23.92
N LEU A 275 2.15 6.51 23.02
CA LEU A 275 2.17 5.04 23.01
C LEU A 275 2.99 4.48 24.18
N LEU A 276 4.13 5.08 24.50
CA LEU A 276 5.04 4.59 25.55
C LEU A 276 4.56 4.86 26.97
N ASP A 277 3.69 5.85 27.18
CA ASP A 277 3.25 6.27 28.51
C ASP A 277 1.75 6.58 28.56
N PRO A 278 0.93 5.74 29.22
CA PRO A 278 -0.50 6.00 29.39
C PRO A 278 -0.81 7.21 30.29
N SER A 279 0.12 7.67 31.12
CA SER A 279 -0.12 8.76 32.08
C SER A 279 -0.30 10.14 31.42
N VAL A 280 0.15 10.28 30.17
CA VAL A 280 0.01 11.50 29.36
C VAL A 280 -1.46 11.92 29.22
N PHE A 281 -2.40 10.96 29.28
CA PHE A 281 -3.84 11.21 29.17
C PHE A 281 -4.49 11.62 30.51
N SER A 282 -3.87 11.32 31.66
CA SER A 282 -4.36 11.74 32.97
C SER A 282 -4.19 13.24 33.16
N ALA A 283 -3.00 13.76 32.84
CA ALA A 283 -2.65 15.17 33.02
C ALA A 283 -3.52 16.14 32.19
N ALA A 284 -4.07 15.67 31.05
CA ALA A 284 -4.91 16.49 30.18
C ALA A 284 -6.34 16.70 30.73
N ASN A 285 -6.85 15.78 31.54
CA ASN A 285 -8.19 15.88 32.14
C ASN A 285 -8.20 16.73 33.42
N SER A 286 -7.05 16.90 34.08
CA SER A 286 -6.91 17.77 35.27
C SER A 286 -6.88 19.26 34.95
N ALA A 287 -6.78 19.63 33.66
CA ALA A 287 -6.67 21.01 33.17
C ALA A 287 -7.95 21.53 32.50
N ARG A 288 -9.08 20.80 32.62
CA ARG A 288 -10.42 21.22 32.18
C ARG A 288 -11.36 21.31 33.36
#